data_AF-A0A7C0ZGD0-F1
#
_entry.id   AF-A0A7C0ZGD0-F1
#
_cell.length_a   1.000
_cell.length_b   1.000
_cell.length_c   1.000
_cell.angle_alpha   90.00
_cell.angle_beta   90.00
_cell.angle_gamma   90.00
#
_symmetry.space_group_name_H-M   'P 1'
#
loop_
_entity.id
_entity.type
_entity.pdbx_description
1 polymer ?
#
loop_
_entity_poly.entity_id
_entity_poly.type
_entity_poly.pdbx_seq_one_letter_code
_entity_poly.pdbx_strand_id
1 'polypeptide(L)'
;MTVQIVEGFVEIPDDVNLTLDGSKVAVTGVKGSVYRDFGHTKLNLELAGNSLRIWYENPRKKQAALVKTVASHVRNMIKGVTQG
;
A
#
# COMPACT_ATOMS: atom_id res chain seq x y z
N MET A 1 4.11 -12.63 25.39
CA MET A 1 3.67 -11.33 24.87
C MET A 1 2.86 -11.59 23.60
N THR A 2 1.58 -11.26 23.58
CA THR A 2 0.75 -11.31 22.36
C THR A 2 1.07 -10.08 21.52
N VAL A 3 1.78 -10.26 20.41
CA VAL A 3 2.00 -9.18 19.44
C VAL A 3 0.72 -9.03 18.63
N GLN A 4 0.05 -7.88 18.77
CA GLN A 4 -1.13 -7.57 17.97
C GLN A 4 -0.66 -7.02 16.62
N ILE A 5 -0.97 -7.72 15.54
CA ILE A 5 -0.61 -7.31 14.18
C ILE A 5 -1.88 -6.85 13.49
N VAL A 6 -1.86 -5.66 12.91
CA VAL A 6 -2.91 -5.20 11.99
C VAL A 6 -2.32 -5.17 10.61
N GLU A 7 -2.88 -5.98 9.73
CA GLU A 7 -2.49 -6.06 8.32
C GLU A 7 -3.64 -5.69 7.39
N GLY A 8 -3.27 -5.21 6.21
CA GLY A 8 -4.16 -4.89 5.12
C GLY A 8 -3.54 -5.39 3.83
N PHE A 9 -4.38 -5.99 2.99
CA PHE A 9 -4.01 -6.47 1.66
C PHE A 9 -4.69 -5.62 0.60
N VAL A 10 -3.94 -5.29 -0.44
CA VAL A 10 -4.47 -4.65 -1.65
C VAL A 10 -4.10 -5.53 -2.83
N GLU A 11 -5.12 -6.07 -3.49
CA GLU A 11 -4.95 -6.81 -4.74
C GLU A 11 -4.62 -5.84 -5.86
N ILE A 12 -3.60 -6.21 -6.65
CA ILE A 12 -3.12 -5.46 -7.79
C ILE A 12 -3.64 -6.19 -9.04
N PRO A 13 -4.44 -5.52 -9.90
CA PRO A 13 -4.88 -6.09 -11.16
C PRO A 13 -3.71 -6.20 -12.14
N ASP A 14 -3.75 -7.17 -13.05
CA ASP A 14 -2.64 -7.48 -13.98
C ASP A 14 -2.29 -6.33 -14.94
N ASP A 15 -3.22 -5.41 -15.16
CA ASP A 15 -3.06 -4.22 -16.00
C ASP A 15 -2.23 -3.10 -15.32
N VAL A 16 -1.83 -3.32 -14.06
CA VAL A 16 -1.14 -2.34 -13.24
C VAL A 16 0.12 -2.94 -12.63
N ASN A 17 1.24 -2.26 -12.84
CA ASN A 17 2.51 -2.59 -12.24
C ASN A 17 2.76 -1.73 -10.99
N LEU A 18 2.96 -2.37 -9.84
CA LEU A 18 3.28 -1.69 -8.58
C LEU A 18 4.74 -1.96 -8.21
N THR A 19 5.51 -0.89 -8.04
CA THR A 19 6.91 -0.93 -7.61
C THR A 19 7.04 -0.39 -6.19
N LEU A 20 7.78 -1.09 -5.34
CA LEU A 20 8.04 -0.69 -3.96
C LEU A 20 9.53 -0.42 -3.78
N ASP A 21 9.88 0.81 -3.39
CA ASP A 21 11.26 1.22 -3.06
C ASP A 21 11.32 1.62 -1.59
N GLY A 22 11.50 0.62 -0.73
CA GLY A 22 11.45 0.76 0.72
C GLY A 22 10.08 1.23 1.23
N SER A 23 9.91 2.53 1.40
CA SER A 23 8.64 3.16 1.82
C SER A 23 7.94 3.95 0.70
N LYS A 24 8.48 3.90 -0.52
CA LYS A 24 7.95 4.58 -1.68
C LYS A 24 7.15 3.61 -2.53
N VAL A 25 5.94 4.02 -2.91
CA VAL A 25 5.05 3.23 -3.74
C VAL A 25 4.90 3.94 -5.08
N ALA A 26 5.32 3.27 -6.15
CA ALA A 26 5.09 3.68 -7.51
C ALA A 26 4.05 2.74 -8.14
N VAL A 27 3.04 3.31 -8.80
CA VAL A 27 2.00 2.56 -9.51
C VAL A 27 1.99 3.03 -10.94
N THR A 28 2.18 2.12 -11.88
CA THR A 28 2.21 2.37 -13.31
C THR A 28 1.09 1.57 -13.95
N GLY A 29 0.23 2.23 -14.74
CA GLY A 29 -0.82 1.58 -15.51
C GLY A 29 -0.94 2.19 -16.90
N VAL A 30 -1.94 1.75 -17.65
CA VAL A 30 -2.15 2.13 -19.06
C VAL A 30 -2.29 3.64 -19.25
N LYS A 31 -2.89 4.35 -18.28
CA LYS A 31 -3.15 5.80 -18.39
C LYS A 31 -2.07 6.69 -17.78
N GLY A 32 -1.02 6.11 -17.19
CA GLY A 32 0.10 6.86 -16.63
C GLY A 32 0.69 6.24 -15.36
N SER A 33 1.57 6.99 -14.72
CA SER A 33 2.28 6.58 -13.50
C SER A 33 2.00 7.54 -12.34
N VAL A 34 1.68 6.99 -11.18
CA VAL A 34 1.49 7.73 -9.93
C VAL A 34 2.54 7.29 -8.92
N TYR A 35 3.21 8.25 -8.31
CA TYR A 35 4.24 8.00 -7.30
C TYR A 35 3.82 8.63 -5.96
N ARG A 36 4.03 7.89 -4.87
CA ARG A 36 3.75 8.37 -3.51
C ARG A 36 4.77 7.87 -2.49
N ASP A 37 5.24 8.79 -1.65
CA ASP A 37 6.17 8.50 -0.57
C ASP A 37 5.43 8.31 0.76
N PHE A 38 5.64 7.17 1.41
CA PHE A 38 5.10 6.85 2.74
C PHE A 38 6.18 6.72 3.82
N GLY A 39 7.39 7.23 3.58
CA GLY A 39 8.53 7.13 4.52
C GLY A 39 8.25 7.74 5.89
N HIS A 40 7.35 8.72 5.96
CA HIS A 40 6.96 9.38 7.21
C HIS A 40 6.18 8.48 8.19
N THR A 41 5.54 7.40 7.72
CA THR A 41 4.60 6.63 8.54
C THR A 41 5.23 5.41 9.23
N LYS A 42 6.50 5.07 8.94
CA LYS A 42 7.22 3.90 9.51
C LYS A 42 6.37 2.62 9.51
N LEU A 43 5.65 2.36 8.42
CA LEU A 43 4.86 1.15 8.24
C LEU A 43 5.66 0.11 7.46
N ASN A 44 5.31 -1.16 7.64
CA ASN A 44 5.88 -2.23 6.84
C ASN A 44 5.03 -2.43 5.59
N LEU A 45 5.72 -2.44 4.45
CA LEU A 45 5.15 -2.63 3.12
C LEU A 45 5.91 -3.77 2.45
N GLU A 46 5.17 -4.71 1.89
CA GLU A 46 5.75 -5.84 1.17
C GLU A 46 4.91 -6.15 -0.05
N LEU A 47 5.57 -6.30 -1.20
CA LEU A 47 4.93 -6.72 -2.43
C LEU A 47 4.97 -8.25 -2.50
N ALA A 48 3.84 -8.88 -2.22
CA ALA A 48 3.63 -10.31 -2.34
C ALA A 48 3.04 -10.64 -3.73
N GLY A 49 3.88 -10.60 -4.77
CA GLY A 49 3.46 -10.86 -6.15
C GLY A 49 2.37 -9.89 -6.62
N ASN A 50 1.12 -10.39 -6.75
CA ASN A 50 -0.05 -9.61 -7.15
C ASN A 50 -0.77 -8.91 -5.97
N SER A 51 -0.21 -8.93 -4.77
CA SER A 51 -0.82 -8.27 -3.61
C SER A 51 0.18 -7.42 -2.85
N LEU A 52 -0.20 -6.19 -2.54
CA LEU A 52 0.55 -5.35 -1.61
C LEU A 52 0.07 -5.65 -0.18
N ARG A 53 0.98 -6.17 0.64
CA ARG A 53 0.78 -6.37 2.07
C ARG A 53 1.29 -5.16 2.84
N ILE A 54 0.46 -4.68 3.75
CA ILE A 54 0.70 -3.50 4.56
C ILE A 54 0.43 -3.90 6.00
N TRP A 55 1.41 -3.83 6.89
CA TRP A 55 1.19 -4.21 8.30
C TRP A 55 1.92 -3.34 9.29
N TYR A 56 1.43 -3.39 10.52
CA TYR A 56 2.03 -2.74 11.67
C TYR A 56 2.02 -3.68 12.87
N GLU A 57 3.16 -3.78 13.55
CA GLU A 57 3.31 -4.57 14.77
C GLU A 57 3.02 -3.69 15.99
N ASN A 58 2.15 -4.17 16.87
CA ASN A 58 1.69 -3.46 18.06
C ASN A 58 1.16 -2.03 17.80
N PRO A 59 0.18 -1.86 16.88
CA PRO A 59 -0.30 -0.54 16.52
C PRO A 59 -1.18 0.08 17.61
N ARG A 60 -0.97 1.37 17.86
CA ARG A 60 -1.97 2.23 18.53
C ARG A 60 -3.15 2.47 17.59
N LYS A 61 -4.29 2.96 18.12
CA LYS A 61 -5.49 3.31 17.32
C LYS A 61 -5.17 4.15 16.07
N LYS A 62 -4.23 5.10 16.18
CA LYS A 62 -3.79 5.93 15.05
C LYS A 62 -3.03 5.14 13.97
N GLN A 63 -2.16 4.22 14.36
CA GLN A 63 -1.38 3.39 13.42
C GLN A 63 -2.26 2.35 12.71
N ALA A 64 -3.20 1.74 13.44
CA ALA A 64 -4.18 0.84 12.82
C ALA A 64 -5.04 1.56 11.77
N ALA A 65 -5.39 2.83 12.00
CA ALA A 65 -6.07 3.66 11.00
C ALA A 65 -5.16 3.97 9.80
N LEU A 66 -3.88 4.24 10.03
CA LEU A 66 -2.91 4.51 8.96
C LEU A 66 -2.77 3.33 7.99
N VAL A 67 -2.75 2.08 8.47
CA VAL A 67 -2.72 0.89 7.59
C VAL A 67 -3.90 0.92 6.60
N LYS A 68 -5.11 1.20 7.09
CA LYS A 68 -6.31 1.34 6.24
C LYS A 68 -6.22 2.54 5.30
N THR A 69 -5.67 3.66 5.76
CA THR A 69 -5.49 4.86 4.93
C THR A 69 -4.53 4.59 3.78
N VAL A 70 -3.39 3.94 4.02
CA VAL A 70 -2.43 3.60 2.97
C VAL A 70 -3.05 2.60 1.99
N ALA A 71 -3.73 1.55 2.48
CA ALA A 71 -4.42 0.59 1.62
C ALA A 71 -5.43 1.27 0.67
N SER A 72 -6.19 2.24 1.19
CA SER A 72 -7.13 3.01 0.37
C SER A 72 -6.44 3.94 -0.63
N HIS A 73 -5.32 4.57 -0.25
CA HIS A 73 -4.55 5.39 -1.19
C HIS A 73 -4.02 4.55 -2.35
N VAL A 74 -3.47 3.37 -2.08
CA VAL A 74 -2.97 2.46 -3.12
C VAL A 74 -4.12 2.01 -4.03
N ARG A 75 -5.27 1.64 -3.47
CA ARG A 75 -6.46 1.27 -4.26
C ARG A 75 -6.92 2.42 -5.15
N ASN A 76 -6.87 3.66 -4.67
CA ASN A 76 -7.22 4.84 -5.45
C ASN A 76 -6.17 5.14 -6.53
N MET A 77 -4.89 4.92 -6.26
CA MET A 77 -3.82 5.03 -7.26
C MET A 77 -4.03 4.03 -8.40
N ILE A 78 -4.32 2.77 -8.07
CA ILE A 78 -4.65 1.71 -9.04
C ILE A 78 -5.86 2.12 -9.89
N LYS A 79 -6.94 2.59 -9.26
CA LYS A 79 -8.13 3.08 -9.98
C LYS A 79 -7.81 4.28 -10.88
N GLY A 80 -6.97 5.20 -10.42
CA GLY A 80 -6.57 6.38 -11.17
C GLY A 80 -5.78 6.04 -12.44
N VAL A 81 -4.86 5.08 -12.38
CA VAL A 81 -4.06 4.70 -13.57
C VAL A 81 -4.80 3.77 -14.55
N THR A 82 -5.91 3.17 -14.13
CA THR A 82 -6.74 2.28 -14.97
C THR A 82 -7.97 2.98 -15.53
N GLN A 83 -8.78 3.60 -14.67
CA GLN A 83 -10.06 4.20 -15.03
C GLN A 83 -9.99 5.72 -15.21
N GLY A 84 -8.95 6.39 -14.68
CA GLY A 84 -8.84 7.85 -14.60
C GLY A 84 -8.78 8.60 -15.91
#